data_AF-A0A8S2TPS2-F1
#
_entry.id   AF-A0A8S2TPS2-F1
#
_cell.length_a   1.000
_cell.length_b   1.000
_cell.length_c   1.000
_cell.angle_alpha   90.00
_cell.angle_beta   90.00
_cell.angle_gamma   90.00
#
_symmetry.space_group_name_H-M   'P 1'
#
loop_
_entity.id
_entity.type
_entity.pdbx_description
1 polymer ?
#
loop_
_entity_poly.entity_id
_entity_poly.type
_entity_poly.pdbx_seq_one_letter_code
_entity_poly.pdbx_strand_id
1 'polypeptide(L)'
;MDNNNNTVLHMLVVCNLPDMYTKFKARWIERQAAKDKKRTIKSETSELPTLWNRLNKDGLTPLTLAADLGRAKMLSWLLKERTTVQWSFG
;
A
#
# COMPACT_ATOMS: atom_id res chain seq x y z
N MET A 1 -5.09 -14.54 -5.25
CA MET A 1 -4.64 -14.36 -3.86
C MET A 1 -3.86 -15.61 -3.52
N ASP A 2 -2.67 -15.49 -2.94
CA ASP A 2 -1.93 -16.67 -2.47
C ASP A 2 -2.50 -17.20 -1.15
N ASN A 3 -2.11 -18.41 -0.76
CA ASN A 3 -2.57 -19.10 0.45
C ASN A 3 -2.28 -18.34 1.78
N ASN A 4 -1.46 -17.29 1.72
CA ASN A 4 -1.08 -16.45 2.85
C ASN A 4 -1.88 -15.15 2.93
N ASN A 5 -2.95 -15.00 2.15
CA ASN A 5 -3.72 -13.76 2.05
C ASN A 5 -2.82 -12.52 1.77
N ASN A 6 -1.64 -12.75 1.21
CA ASN A 6 -0.73 -11.68 0.87
C ASN A 6 -1.31 -10.98 -0.35
N THR A 7 -1.55 -9.69 -0.17
CA THR A 7 -1.82 -8.84 -1.33
C THR A 7 -0.57 -8.84 -2.22
N VAL A 8 -0.74 -8.63 -3.53
CA VAL A 8 0.38 -8.46 -4.49
C VAL A 8 1.45 -7.50 -3.96
N LEU A 9 1.04 -6.48 -3.19
CA LEU A 9 1.94 -5.53 -2.54
C LEU A 9 2.82 -6.14 -1.44
N HIS A 10 2.28 -7.06 -0.62
CA HIS A 10 3.06 -7.80 0.37
C HIS A 10 4.09 -8.70 -0.31
N MET A 11 3.73 -9.36 -1.42
CA MET A 11 4.70 -10.12 -2.22
C MET A 11 5.81 -9.22 -2.79
N LEU A 12 5.47 -8.02 -3.26
CA LEU A 12 6.47 -7.08 -3.79
C LEU A 12 7.47 -6.62 -2.71
N VAL A 13 7.02 -6.50 -1.45
CA VAL A 13 7.89 -6.28 -0.29
C VAL A 13 8.81 -7.47 -0.04
N VAL A 14 8.25 -8.69 -0.06
CA VAL A 14 9.04 -9.93 0.10
C VAL A 14 10.13 -10.04 -0.97
N CYS A 15 9.79 -9.71 -2.21
CA CYS A 15 10.71 -9.71 -3.36
C CYS A 15 11.68 -8.51 -3.37
N ASN A 16 11.53 -7.53 -2.48
CA ASN A 16 12.37 -6.32 -2.40
C ASN A 16 12.41 -5.51 -3.72
N LEU A 17 11.26 -5.38 -4.39
CA LEU A 17 11.12 -4.71 -5.70
C LEU A 17 10.34 -3.38 -5.60
N PRO A 18 11.00 -2.26 -5.22
CA PRO A 18 10.34 -0.97 -5.05
C PRO A 18 9.76 -0.41 -6.36
N ASP A 19 10.43 -0.59 -7.50
CA ASP A 19 9.99 -0.05 -8.79
C ASP A 19 8.65 -0.65 -9.25
N MET A 20 8.47 -1.94 -8.98
CA MET A 20 7.22 -2.65 -9.23
C MET A 20 6.14 -2.20 -8.24
N TYR A 21 6.50 -1.95 -6.98
CA TYR A 21 5.57 -1.44 -5.97
C TYR A 21 4.95 -0.11 -6.42
N THR A 22 5.73 0.82 -6.99
CA THR A 22 5.23 2.10 -7.51
C THR A 22 4.18 1.89 -8.61
N LYS A 23 4.47 1.03 -9.60
CA LYS A 23 3.55 0.75 -10.72
C LYS A 23 2.24 0.11 -10.24
N PHE A 24 2.33 -0.84 -9.30
CA PHE A 24 1.15 -1.49 -8.73
C PHE A 24 0.36 -0.57 -7.82
N LYS A 25 1.02 0.31 -7.06
CA LYS A 25 0.37 1.36 -6.26
C LYS A 25 -0.44 2.30 -7.16
N ALA A 26 0.16 2.82 -8.25
CA ALA A 26 -0.54 3.69 -9.19
C ALA A 26 -1.80 3.01 -9.78
N ARG A 27 -1.64 1.78 -10.29
CA ARG A 27 -2.78 0.97 -10.78
C ARG A 27 -3.84 0.70 -9.71
N TRP A 28 -3.44 0.53 -8.46
CA TRP A 28 -4.38 0.30 -7.36
C TRP A 28 -5.19 1.57 -7.05
N ILE A 29 -4.54 2.73 -7.04
CA ILE A 29 -5.20 4.04 -6.87
C ILE A 29 -6.20 4.28 -8.01
N GLU A 30 -5.79 4.09 -9.27
CA GLU A 30 -6.67 4.20 -10.44
C GLU A 30 -7.90 3.28 -10.32
N ARG A 31 -7.68 2.04 -9.88
CA ARG A 31 -8.76 1.06 -9.70
C ARG A 31 -9.71 1.43 -8.57
N GLN A 32 -9.23 2.04 -7.48
CA GLN A 32 -10.09 2.54 -6.42
C GLN A 32 -10.85 3.79 -6.86
N ALA A 33 -10.20 4.75 -7.52
CA ALA A 33 -10.86 5.91 -8.09
C ALA A 33 -11.99 5.52 -9.08
N ALA A 34 -11.77 4.48 -9.88
CA ALA A 34 -12.79 3.91 -10.77
C ALA A 34 -13.95 3.21 -10.02
N LYS A 35 -13.70 2.66 -8.82
CA LYS A 35 -14.74 2.08 -7.96
C LYS A 35 -15.51 3.16 -7.20
N ASP A 36 -14.84 4.20 -6.73
CA ASP A 36 -15.46 5.33 -6.03
C ASP A 36 -16.39 6.11 -6.95
N LYS A 37 -16.02 6.26 -8.24
CA LYS A 37 -16.92 6.80 -9.27
C LYS A 37 -18.22 6.00 -9.47
N LYS A 38 -18.25 4.72 -9.09
CA LYS A 38 -19.45 3.87 -9.08
C LYS A 38 -20.18 3.88 -7.73
N ARG A 39 -19.54 4.40 -6.67
CA ARG A 39 -20.02 4.37 -5.29
C ARG A 39 -20.57 5.72 -4.80
N THR A 40 -20.54 6.75 -5.64
CA THR A 40 -21.02 8.13 -5.42
C THR A 40 -22.51 8.29 -5.04
N ILE A 41 -23.25 7.21 -4.79
CA ILE A 41 -24.63 7.30 -4.26
C ILE A 41 -24.69 7.10 -2.73
N LYS A 42 -23.61 6.68 -2.05
CA LYS A 42 -23.65 6.55 -0.59
C LYS A 42 -22.40 7.08 0.11
N SER A 43 -22.66 8.15 0.87
CA SER A 43 -22.00 8.64 2.07
C SER A 43 -20.56 9.15 1.94
N GLU A 44 -20.49 10.45 2.16
CA GLU A 44 -19.39 11.26 2.67
C GLU A 44 -18.60 10.57 3.79
N THR A 45 -17.32 10.92 3.87
CA THR A 45 -16.36 10.60 4.96
C THR A 45 -16.03 9.12 5.21
N SER A 46 -15.69 8.35 4.17
CA SER A 46 -14.89 7.12 4.40
C SER A 46 -13.42 7.42 4.12
N GLU A 47 -12.59 7.43 5.16
CA GLU A 47 -11.13 7.36 4.99
C GLU A 47 -10.83 6.22 4.02
N LEU A 48 -10.38 6.56 2.81
CA LEU A 48 -9.94 5.57 1.82
C LEU A 48 -9.02 4.58 2.55
N PRO A 49 -9.35 3.28 2.63
CA PRO A 49 -8.55 2.32 3.36
C PRO A 49 -7.14 2.40 2.80
N THR A 50 -6.28 3.08 3.56
CA THR A 50 -5.05 3.59 3.00
C THR A 50 -4.21 2.37 2.71
N LEU A 51 -3.61 2.31 1.52
CA LEU A 51 -2.83 1.16 1.06
C LEU A 51 -1.84 0.63 2.12
N TRP A 52 -1.37 1.56 2.96
CA TRP A 52 -0.46 1.39 4.09
C TRP A 52 -1.02 0.59 5.27
N ASN A 53 -2.33 0.69 5.53
CA ASN A 53 -2.97 0.06 6.69
C ASN A 53 -3.51 -1.33 6.38
N ARG A 54 -3.28 -1.83 5.15
CA ARG A 54 -3.75 -3.15 4.75
C ARG A 54 -2.85 -4.22 5.37
N LEU A 55 -3.43 -5.06 6.22
CA LEU A 55 -2.73 -6.16 6.88
C LEU A 55 -2.72 -7.41 5.99
N ASN A 56 -1.65 -8.21 6.09
CA ASN A 56 -1.61 -9.57 5.57
C ASN A 56 -2.22 -10.58 6.57
N LYS A 57 -2.16 -11.88 6.28
CA LYS A 57 -2.67 -12.94 7.18
C LYS A 57 -1.95 -12.98 8.54
N ASP A 58 -0.70 -12.53 8.57
CA ASP A 58 0.10 -12.43 9.80
C ASP A 58 -0.20 -11.14 10.58
N GLY A 59 -1.16 -10.33 10.13
CA GLY A 59 -1.48 -9.05 10.76
C GLY A 59 -0.41 -7.98 10.52
N LEU A 60 0.46 -8.16 9.52
CA LEU A 60 1.53 -7.23 9.20
C LEU A 60 1.12 -6.31 8.05
N THR A 61 1.42 -5.03 8.20
CA THR A 61 1.42 -4.07 7.08
C THR A 61 2.61 -4.30 6.15
N PRO A 62 2.61 -3.77 4.92
CA PRO A 62 3.76 -3.82 4.03
C PRO A 62 5.02 -3.21 4.65
N LEU A 63 4.87 -2.21 5.52
CA LEU A 63 5.97 -1.55 6.22
C LEU A 63 6.57 -2.44 7.31
N THR A 64 5.73 -2.99 8.19
CA THR A 64 6.18 -3.91 9.24
C THR A 64 6.75 -5.20 8.65
N LEU A 65 6.20 -5.69 7.54
CA LEU A 65 6.75 -6.84 6.82
C LEU A 65 8.14 -6.55 6.24
N ALA A 66 8.37 -5.34 5.71
CA ALA A 66 9.69 -4.93 5.23
C ALA A 66 10.72 -4.85 6.37
N ALA A 67 10.29 -4.42 7.56
CA ALA A 67 11.12 -4.35 8.75
C ALA A 67 11.45 -5.75 9.28
N ASP A 68 10.45 -6.62 9.40
CA ASP A 68 10.58 -8.01 9.87
C ASP A 68 11.53 -8.83 8.99
N LEU A 69 11.43 -8.66 7.67
CA LEU A 69 12.30 -9.33 6.69
C LEU A 69 13.67 -8.66 6.51
N GLY A 70 13.98 -7.59 7.25
CA GLY A 70 15.26 -6.87 7.14
C GLY A 70 15.49 -6.22 5.76
N ARG A 71 14.43 -5.89 5.02
CA ARG A 71 14.51 -5.32 3.67
C ARG A 71 14.78 -3.82 3.73
N ALA A 72 15.99 -3.43 4.13
CA ALA A 72 16.38 -2.02 4.33
C ALA A 72 16.09 -1.12 3.10
N LYS A 73 16.32 -1.60 1.88
CA LYS A 73 16.02 -0.86 0.64
C LYS A 73 14.53 -0.57 0.50
N MET A 74 13.68 -1.57 0.69
CA MET A 74 12.22 -1.43 0.61
C MET A 74 11.69 -0.58 1.78
N LEU A 75 12.21 -0.78 3.00
CA LEU A 75 11.84 -0.01 4.18
C LEU A 75 12.11 1.49 3.97
N SER A 76 13.33 1.85 3.55
CA SER A 76 13.71 3.23 3.25
C SER A 76 12.86 3.84 2.14
N TRP A 77 12.53 3.06 1.11
CA TRP A 77 11.64 3.50 0.04
C TRP A 77 10.22 3.77 0.56
N LEU A 78 9.62 2.84 1.32
CA LEU A 78 8.29 2.98 1.91
C LEU A 78 8.21 4.18 2.87
N LEU A 79 9.26 4.40 3.67
CA LEU A 79 9.36 5.54 4.58
C LEU A 79 9.40 6.87 3.81
N LYS A 80 10.24 6.96 2.78
CA LYS A 80 10.36 8.15 1.92
C LYS A 80 9.05 8.48 1.22
N GLU A 81 8.37 7.44 0.74
CA GLU A 81 7.08 7.56 0.06
C GLU A 81 5.94 7.98 1.01
N ARG A 82 6.06 7.65 2.30
CA ARG A 82 5.09 8.05 3.32
C ARG A 82 5.33 9.49 3.79
N THR A 83 6.59 9.90 3.91
CA THR A 83 6.94 11.27 4.31
C THR A 83 6.63 12.29 3.21
N THR A 84 6.87 11.98 1.92
CA THR A 84 6.52 12.90 0.81
C THR A 84 5.03 13.28 0.79
N VAL A 85 4.14 12.42 1.28
CA VAL A 85 2.70 12.69 1.35
C VAL A 85 2.34 13.64 2.51
N GLN A 86 3.15 13.73 3.56
CA GLN A 86 2.87 14.57 4.73
C GLN A 86 3.31 16.04 4.57
N TRP A 87 4.20 16.36 3.63
CA TRP A 87 4.72 17.73 3.45
C TRP A 87 3.95 18.58 2.43
N SER A 88 2.77 18.15 1.97
CA SER A 88 1.95 18.92 1.01
C SER A 88 1.00 19.94 1.65
N PHE A 89 1.04 20.14 2.97
CA PHE A 89 0.29 21.18 3.66
C PHE A 89 1.25 22.31 4.06
N GLY A 90 1.40 23.27 3.15
CA GLY A 90 2.02 24.59 3.38
C GLY A 90 1.11 25.65 2.81
#